data_AF-A0A5X8MTQ9-F1
#
_entry.id   AF-A0A5X8MTQ9-F1
#
_cell.length_a   1.000
_cell.length_b   1.000
_cell.length_c   1.000
_cell.angle_alpha   90.00
_cell.angle_beta   90.00
_cell.angle_gamma   90.00
#
_symmetry.space_group_name_H-M   'P 1'
#
loop_
_entity.id
_entity.type
_entity.pdbx_description
1 polymer ?
#
loop_
_entity_poly.entity_id
_entity_poly.type
_entity_poly.pdbx_seq_one_letter_code
_entity_poly.pdbx_strand_id
1 'polypeptide(L)'
;MTAIELAPQRDLERKSYWLSEKKKMSEWRRVMRTLTTKPHRVKCLRGGRGSSKSWRIAEALIQMTVRYDLRILCLRRVQKSIDASSHKLLSDTIRRLGYESEFTITNNSIKAKSGAEFRFLGFQSNLDSIKSIEGVDICWVEEAHAITAEAWETLAPTLRREGAELWITFNPAFAWDETYVRFVLNAEDDWFVEEVNWYHNPYFNETLNKERIYTLRHYPDRYDNIWNGVPVSDLPGAVVNRGNLERLVVAPDSKLARACRTGIKTAVLDVADEGDDDSVLSFFDGRFLYRMERLQARDPVQLAVQALKLAEEESCSVLIYDSVGVGSGVRGELNKHEDSNIEFRKFVAQGEVLRKKSRYRGGRKNEEEFHNLRAQAWWAYRDAVNDTVRWMETGIVPPDGLFAISDQIPRRYLDRILSDSTGVMWETTPDDKILIEAKKKVKKRLGVSTDYADAIFPHLVRMKSGIIE
;
A
#
# COMPACT_ATOMS: atom_id res chain seq x y z
N MET A 1 -16.82 -27.36 5.03
CA MET A 1 -15.66 -26.47 4.84
C MET A 1 -15.93 -25.58 3.65
N THR A 2 -15.88 -24.27 3.81
CA THR A 2 -16.15 -23.30 2.74
C THR A 2 -14.94 -23.17 1.81
N ALA A 3 -15.12 -22.73 0.56
CA ALA A 3 -14.00 -22.49 -0.36
C ALA A 3 -13.01 -21.41 0.14
N ILE A 4 -13.42 -20.58 1.12
CA ILE A 4 -12.59 -19.58 1.79
C ILE A 4 -11.62 -20.25 2.78
N GLU A 5 -12.04 -21.28 3.50
CA GLU A 5 -11.16 -22.01 4.44
C GLU A 5 -10.04 -22.80 3.71
N LEU A 6 -10.21 -23.05 2.41
CA LEU A 6 -9.20 -23.66 1.54
C LEU A 6 -8.40 -22.62 0.72
N ALA A 7 -8.70 -21.32 0.85
CA ALA A 7 -7.99 -20.28 0.11
C ALA A 7 -6.62 -20.01 0.75
N PRO A 8 -5.57 -19.76 -0.05
CA PRO A 8 -4.25 -19.46 0.50
C PRO A 8 -4.23 -18.21 1.39
N GLN A 9 -3.34 -18.21 2.40
CA GLN A 9 -3.26 -17.11 3.36
C GLN A 9 -2.51 -15.88 2.82
N ARG A 10 -1.59 -16.06 1.86
CA ARG A 10 -0.79 -14.97 1.28
C ARG A 10 -1.42 -14.42 0.00
N ASP A 11 -1.38 -13.09 -0.19
CA ASP A 11 -1.98 -12.40 -1.34
C ASP A 11 -1.52 -12.93 -2.71
N LEU A 12 -0.24 -13.25 -2.87
CA LEU A 12 0.31 -13.81 -4.12
C LEU A 12 -0.25 -15.21 -4.43
N GLU A 13 -0.46 -16.00 -3.39
CA GLU A 13 -1.05 -17.34 -3.50
C GLU A 13 -2.56 -17.24 -3.76
N ARG A 14 -3.26 -16.25 -3.16
CA ARG A 14 -4.66 -15.95 -3.50
C ARG A 14 -4.81 -15.55 -4.97
N LYS A 15 -3.95 -14.64 -5.47
CA LYS A 15 -3.95 -14.21 -6.89
C LYS A 15 -3.81 -15.41 -7.83
N SER A 16 -2.86 -16.31 -7.56
CA SER A 16 -2.64 -17.50 -8.39
C SER A 16 -3.75 -18.55 -8.26
N TYR A 17 -4.32 -18.71 -7.06
CA TYR A 17 -5.42 -19.65 -6.81
C TYR A 17 -6.68 -19.33 -7.63
N TRP A 18 -7.00 -18.05 -7.81
CA TRP A 18 -8.22 -17.60 -8.50
C TRP A 18 -8.07 -17.38 -10.01
N LEU A 19 -6.94 -17.76 -10.63
CA LEU A 19 -6.73 -17.58 -12.07
C LEU A 19 -7.73 -18.35 -12.96
N SER A 20 -8.24 -19.50 -12.51
CA SER A 20 -9.15 -20.32 -13.33
C SER A 20 -10.59 -19.80 -13.34
N GLU A 21 -11.21 -19.72 -14.50
CA GLU A 21 -12.60 -19.28 -14.68
C GLU A 21 -13.61 -20.10 -13.85
N LYS A 22 -13.40 -21.41 -13.72
CA LYS A 22 -14.25 -22.28 -12.90
C LYS A 22 -14.31 -21.83 -11.44
N LYS A 23 -13.16 -21.47 -10.86
CA LYS A 23 -13.09 -21.00 -9.47
C LYS A 23 -13.74 -19.62 -9.34
N LYS A 24 -13.39 -18.67 -10.22
CA LYS A 24 -14.01 -17.33 -10.22
C LYS A 24 -15.52 -17.40 -10.31
N MET A 25 -16.05 -18.27 -11.16
CA MET A 25 -17.50 -18.47 -11.30
C MET A 25 -18.14 -19.14 -10.08
N SER A 26 -17.46 -20.10 -9.46
CA SER A 26 -17.91 -20.70 -8.19
C SER A 26 -18.02 -19.65 -7.09
N GLU A 27 -17.04 -18.77 -7.00
CA GLU A 27 -16.99 -17.68 -6.04
C GLU A 27 -18.06 -16.63 -6.32
N TRP A 28 -18.24 -16.23 -7.57
CA TRP A 28 -19.35 -15.37 -8.00
C TRP A 28 -20.70 -15.93 -7.52
N ARG A 29 -20.97 -17.22 -7.78
CA ARG A 29 -22.22 -17.87 -7.37
C ARG A 29 -22.38 -17.93 -5.85
N ARG A 30 -21.30 -18.15 -5.10
CA ARG A 30 -21.34 -18.16 -3.62
C ARG A 30 -21.74 -16.80 -3.06
N VAL A 31 -21.11 -15.73 -3.56
CA VAL A 31 -21.44 -14.36 -3.16
C VAL A 31 -22.89 -14.03 -3.56
N MET A 32 -23.29 -14.30 -4.82
CA MET A 32 -24.65 -14.06 -5.29
C MET A 32 -25.72 -14.83 -4.50
N ARG A 33 -25.45 -16.08 -4.13
CA ARG A 33 -26.34 -16.89 -3.29
C ARG A 33 -26.48 -16.25 -1.90
N THR A 34 -25.39 -15.80 -1.31
CA THR A 34 -25.41 -15.17 0.02
C THR A 34 -26.18 -13.85 -0.02
N LEU A 35 -25.96 -13.02 -1.04
CA LEU A 35 -26.71 -11.78 -1.23
C LEU A 35 -28.22 -12.03 -1.34
N THR A 36 -28.64 -13.01 -2.13
CA THR A 36 -30.06 -13.20 -2.48
C THR A 36 -30.85 -14.15 -1.58
N THR A 37 -30.20 -15.06 -0.84
CA THR A 37 -30.90 -16.13 -0.09
C THR A 37 -30.54 -16.23 1.39
N LYS A 38 -29.49 -15.54 1.86
CA LYS A 38 -29.10 -15.57 3.27
C LYS A 38 -29.34 -14.20 3.91
N PRO A 39 -30.22 -14.09 4.92
CA PRO A 39 -30.43 -12.83 5.59
C PRO A 39 -29.23 -12.48 6.46
N HIS A 40 -28.75 -11.25 6.37
CA HIS A 40 -27.70 -10.70 7.22
C HIS A 40 -27.98 -9.23 7.48
N ARG A 41 -27.84 -8.78 8.74
CA ARG A 41 -28.07 -7.37 9.09
C ARG A 41 -27.18 -6.44 8.26
N VAL A 42 -25.92 -6.83 8.06
CA VAL A 42 -24.97 -6.14 7.18
C VAL A 42 -24.43 -7.10 6.13
N LYS A 43 -24.43 -6.66 4.87
CA LYS A 43 -23.76 -7.31 3.73
C LYS A 43 -22.76 -6.34 3.13
N CYS A 44 -21.47 -6.52 3.41
CA CYS A 44 -20.41 -5.64 2.98
C CYS A 44 -19.50 -6.32 1.95
N LEU A 45 -19.40 -5.77 0.75
CA LEU A 45 -18.39 -6.17 -0.23
C LEU A 45 -17.31 -5.09 -0.32
N ARG A 46 -16.07 -5.45 0.00
CA ARG A 46 -14.89 -4.57 -0.10
C ARG A 46 -13.89 -5.07 -1.12
N GLY A 47 -13.04 -4.19 -1.65
CA GLY A 47 -11.89 -4.57 -2.47
C GLY A 47 -11.53 -3.51 -3.51
N GLY A 48 -10.58 -3.79 -4.40
CA GLY A 48 -10.08 -2.84 -5.39
C GLY A 48 -10.96 -2.65 -6.62
N ARG A 49 -10.43 -1.93 -7.60
CA ARG A 49 -11.08 -1.67 -8.90
C ARG A 49 -11.24 -2.94 -9.73
N GLY A 50 -12.28 -2.94 -10.57
CA GLY A 50 -12.55 -4.05 -11.49
C GLY A 50 -13.08 -5.33 -10.84
N SER A 51 -13.49 -5.27 -9.57
CA SER A 51 -13.92 -6.45 -8.81
C SER A 51 -15.40 -6.78 -8.89
N SER A 52 -16.18 -6.05 -9.69
CA SER A 52 -17.62 -6.27 -9.94
C SER A 52 -18.56 -6.14 -8.72
N LYS A 53 -18.11 -5.54 -7.60
CA LYS A 53 -18.93 -5.29 -6.38
C LYS A 53 -20.33 -4.75 -6.70
N SER A 54 -20.37 -3.57 -7.33
CA SER A 54 -21.62 -2.88 -7.63
C SER A 54 -22.49 -3.66 -8.60
N TRP A 55 -21.89 -4.40 -9.54
CA TRP A 55 -22.62 -5.25 -10.49
C TRP A 55 -23.30 -6.43 -9.82
N ARG A 56 -22.61 -7.08 -8.86
CA ARG A 56 -23.19 -8.18 -8.06
C ARG A 56 -24.37 -7.70 -7.23
N ILE A 57 -24.23 -6.56 -6.57
CA ILE A 57 -25.31 -5.96 -5.78
C ILE A 57 -26.49 -5.58 -6.67
N ALA A 58 -26.25 -4.88 -7.79
CA ALA A 58 -27.31 -4.51 -8.72
C ALA A 58 -28.06 -5.74 -9.26
N GLU A 59 -27.34 -6.76 -9.70
CA GLU A 59 -27.95 -8.01 -10.20
C GLU A 59 -28.76 -8.73 -9.11
N ALA A 60 -28.23 -8.81 -7.89
CA ALA A 60 -28.93 -9.42 -6.76
C ALA A 60 -30.22 -8.67 -6.41
N LEU A 61 -30.16 -7.34 -6.31
CA LEU A 61 -31.32 -6.50 -6.01
C LEU A 61 -32.39 -6.61 -7.11
N ILE A 62 -32.02 -6.58 -8.39
CA ILE A 62 -32.97 -6.76 -9.50
C ILE A 62 -33.63 -8.14 -9.44
N GLN A 63 -32.86 -9.22 -9.24
CA GLN A 63 -33.41 -10.58 -9.12
C GLN A 63 -34.40 -10.72 -7.95
N MET A 64 -34.15 -10.05 -6.83
CA MET A 64 -35.06 -10.04 -5.66
C MET A 64 -36.31 -9.21 -5.95
N THR A 65 -36.14 -7.99 -6.46
CA THR A 65 -37.25 -7.04 -6.68
C THR A 65 -38.20 -7.42 -7.81
N VAL A 66 -37.79 -8.26 -8.77
CA VAL A 66 -38.75 -8.86 -9.72
C VAL A 66 -39.74 -9.79 -9.02
N ARG A 67 -39.38 -10.36 -7.86
CA ARG A 67 -40.16 -11.41 -7.18
C ARG A 67 -40.87 -10.96 -5.91
N TYR A 68 -40.30 -9.97 -5.21
CA TYR A 68 -40.73 -9.55 -3.89
C TYR A 68 -41.01 -8.05 -3.86
N ASP A 69 -42.05 -7.64 -3.12
CA ASP A 69 -42.35 -6.24 -2.83
C ASP A 69 -41.38 -5.70 -1.76
N LEU A 70 -40.30 -5.04 -2.22
CA LEU A 70 -39.22 -4.53 -1.38
C LEU A 70 -39.02 -3.02 -1.59
N ARG A 71 -38.78 -2.30 -0.51
CA ARG A 71 -38.38 -0.89 -0.52
C ARG A 71 -36.87 -0.77 -0.40
N ILE A 72 -36.22 -0.34 -1.48
CA ILE A 72 -34.77 -0.24 -1.59
C ILE A 72 -34.33 1.22 -1.54
N LEU A 73 -33.46 1.56 -0.58
CA LEU A 73 -32.85 2.89 -0.47
C LEU A 73 -31.40 2.85 -0.95
N CYS A 74 -31.11 3.49 -2.07
CA CYS A 74 -29.77 3.61 -2.63
C CYS A 74 -29.13 4.95 -2.21
N LEU A 75 -28.01 4.89 -1.50
CA LEU A 75 -27.25 6.03 -0.99
C LEU A 75 -25.84 6.09 -1.58
N ARG A 76 -25.30 7.30 -1.72
CA ARG A 76 -23.89 7.57 -2.08
C ARG A 76 -23.44 8.92 -1.54
N ARG A 77 -22.14 9.11 -1.28
CA ARG A 77 -21.58 10.31 -0.62
C ARG A 77 -22.07 11.64 -1.21
N VAL A 78 -21.86 11.87 -2.52
CA VAL A 78 -22.21 13.12 -3.22
C VAL A 78 -23.02 12.78 -4.47
N GLN A 79 -24.24 13.32 -4.58
CA GLN A 79 -25.10 13.18 -5.76
C GLN A 79 -25.08 14.49 -6.58
N LYS A 80 -24.01 14.74 -7.34
CA LYS A 80 -23.93 15.95 -8.21
C LYS A 80 -24.71 15.81 -9.51
N SER A 81 -25.00 14.59 -9.99
CA SER A 81 -25.94 14.32 -11.09
C SER A 81 -26.46 12.87 -11.07
N ILE A 82 -27.67 12.64 -11.61
CA ILE A 82 -28.32 11.32 -11.73
C ILE A 82 -27.58 10.42 -12.74
N ASP A 83 -26.89 11.00 -13.71
CA ASP A 83 -26.28 10.30 -14.87
C ASP A 83 -25.06 9.41 -14.55
N ALA A 84 -24.49 9.52 -13.34
CA ALA A 84 -23.35 8.71 -12.88
C ALA A 84 -23.66 7.90 -11.59
N SER A 85 -24.94 7.59 -11.36
CA SER A 85 -25.44 7.01 -10.11
C SER A 85 -25.78 5.51 -10.20
N SER A 86 -26.02 4.88 -9.05
CA SER A 86 -26.52 3.49 -8.95
C SER A 86 -27.83 3.27 -9.71
N HIS A 87 -28.60 4.34 -9.96
CA HIS A 87 -29.78 4.30 -10.83
C HIS A 87 -29.46 3.82 -12.24
N LYS A 88 -28.42 4.40 -12.87
CA LYS A 88 -28.01 4.01 -14.22
C LYS A 88 -27.52 2.57 -14.24
N LEU A 89 -26.74 2.16 -13.24
CA LEU A 89 -26.27 0.79 -13.11
C LEU A 89 -27.43 -0.22 -12.96
N LEU A 90 -28.45 0.09 -12.17
CA LEU A 90 -29.64 -0.74 -12.03
C LEU A 90 -30.44 -0.78 -13.35
N SER A 91 -30.62 0.36 -14.00
CA SER A 91 -31.31 0.46 -15.30
C SER A 91 -30.60 -0.36 -16.38
N ASP A 92 -29.28 -0.26 -16.47
CA ASP A 92 -28.45 -1.05 -17.39
C ASP A 92 -28.53 -2.54 -17.06
N THR A 93 -28.61 -2.88 -15.77
CA THR A 93 -28.77 -4.27 -15.32
C THR A 93 -30.13 -4.85 -15.69
N ILE A 94 -31.21 -4.08 -15.54
CA ILE A 94 -32.57 -4.47 -15.98
C ILE A 94 -32.57 -4.81 -17.47
N ARG A 95 -31.99 -3.93 -18.30
CA ARG A 95 -31.88 -4.15 -19.76
C ARG A 95 -31.04 -5.38 -20.07
N ARG A 96 -29.85 -5.51 -19.44
CA ARG A 96 -28.94 -6.65 -19.64
C ARG A 96 -29.59 -8.00 -19.30
N LEU A 97 -30.44 -8.03 -18.27
CA LEU A 97 -31.13 -9.25 -17.83
C LEU A 97 -32.45 -9.51 -18.58
N GLY A 98 -32.91 -8.59 -19.44
CA GLY A 98 -34.15 -8.72 -20.19
C GLY A 98 -35.42 -8.49 -19.36
N TYR A 99 -35.34 -7.74 -18.25
CA TYR A 99 -36.48 -7.48 -17.36
C TYR A 99 -37.18 -6.14 -17.64
N GLU A 100 -36.97 -5.51 -18.80
CA GLU A 100 -37.54 -4.19 -19.10
C GLU A 100 -39.07 -4.15 -18.93
N SER A 101 -39.76 -5.23 -19.30
CA SER A 101 -41.22 -5.35 -19.13
C SER A 101 -41.67 -5.35 -17.66
N GLU A 102 -40.78 -5.65 -16.72
CA GLU A 102 -41.08 -5.78 -15.29
C GLU A 102 -40.90 -4.48 -14.51
N PHE A 103 -40.30 -3.46 -15.13
CA PHE A 103 -39.94 -2.22 -14.43
C PHE A 103 -40.44 -0.97 -15.15
N THR A 104 -40.88 0.01 -14.35
CA THR A 104 -41.06 1.40 -14.77
C THR A 104 -39.90 2.22 -14.23
N ILE A 105 -39.08 2.76 -15.14
CA ILE A 105 -37.89 3.55 -14.81
C ILE A 105 -38.23 5.03 -15.00
N THR A 106 -38.09 5.83 -13.95
CA THR A 106 -38.16 7.29 -13.99
C THR A 106 -36.81 7.89 -13.64
N ASN A 107 -36.64 9.21 -13.75
CA ASN A 107 -35.37 9.86 -13.38
C ASN A 107 -35.00 9.68 -11.89
N ASN A 108 -36.00 9.53 -11.01
CA ASN A 108 -35.80 9.57 -9.56
C ASN A 108 -36.16 8.26 -8.85
N SER A 109 -36.74 7.29 -9.56
CA SER A 109 -37.13 5.99 -8.99
C SER A 109 -37.19 4.89 -10.04
N ILE A 110 -37.07 3.65 -9.58
CA ILE A 110 -37.33 2.44 -10.38
C ILE A 110 -38.39 1.64 -9.64
N LYS A 111 -39.50 1.31 -10.31
CA LYS A 111 -40.61 0.55 -9.72
C LYS A 111 -40.80 -0.77 -10.46
N ALA A 112 -40.89 -1.87 -9.73
CA ALA A 112 -41.17 -3.19 -10.29
C ALA A 112 -42.68 -3.47 -10.29
N LYS A 113 -43.15 -4.33 -11.19
CA LYS A 113 -44.53 -4.84 -11.18
C LYS A 113 -44.90 -5.62 -9.91
N SER A 114 -43.90 -6.16 -9.20
CA SER A 114 -44.07 -6.83 -7.91
C SER A 114 -44.54 -5.88 -6.78
N GLY A 115 -44.42 -4.57 -6.97
CA GLY A 115 -44.62 -3.55 -5.93
C GLY A 115 -43.31 -2.88 -5.48
N ALA A 116 -42.17 -3.53 -5.72
CA ALA A 116 -40.89 -3.04 -5.23
C ALA A 116 -40.52 -1.65 -5.79
N GLU A 117 -39.82 -0.85 -4.99
CA GLU A 117 -39.41 0.51 -5.34
C GLU A 117 -37.95 0.77 -4.93
N PHE A 118 -37.17 1.32 -5.85
CA PHE A 118 -35.85 1.90 -5.58
C PHE A 118 -35.95 3.42 -5.47
N ARG A 119 -35.40 3.97 -4.38
CA ARG A 119 -35.22 5.42 -4.17
C ARG A 119 -33.74 5.76 -4.09
N PHE A 120 -33.37 6.92 -4.61
CA PHE A 120 -31.97 7.35 -4.73
C PHE A 120 -31.77 8.69 -4.02
N LEU A 121 -30.84 8.74 -3.06
CA LEU A 121 -30.53 9.96 -2.32
C LEU A 121 -29.02 10.11 -2.08
N GLY A 122 -28.54 11.35 -2.07
CA GLY A 122 -27.19 11.70 -1.63
C GLY A 122 -27.10 11.58 -0.11
N PHE A 123 -26.13 10.83 0.40
CA PHE A 123 -26.04 10.47 1.82
C PHE A 123 -25.70 11.69 2.68
N GLN A 124 -24.62 12.42 2.35
CA GLN A 124 -24.19 13.57 3.15
C GLN A 124 -25.07 14.82 2.96
N SER A 125 -25.66 14.98 1.78
CA SER A 125 -26.47 16.16 1.45
C SER A 125 -27.93 16.08 1.91
N ASN A 126 -28.41 14.92 2.36
CA ASN A 126 -29.83 14.70 2.67
C ASN A 126 -30.04 13.96 4.01
N LEU A 127 -29.21 14.22 5.02
CA LEU A 127 -29.30 13.54 6.32
C LEU A 127 -30.68 13.66 6.97
N ASP A 128 -31.32 14.82 6.91
CA ASP A 128 -32.66 15.02 7.49
C ASP A 128 -33.75 14.27 6.71
N SER A 129 -33.66 14.23 5.38
CA SER A 129 -34.55 13.40 4.57
C SER A 129 -34.39 11.93 4.92
N ILE A 130 -33.17 11.45 5.15
CA ILE A 130 -32.90 10.05 5.52
C ILE A 130 -33.53 9.67 6.86
N LYS A 131 -33.54 10.57 7.86
CA LYS A 131 -34.20 10.31 9.15
C LYS A 131 -35.71 10.06 9.02
N SER A 132 -36.35 10.74 8.06
CA SER A 132 -37.81 10.65 7.84
C SER A 132 -38.25 9.49 6.95
N ILE A 133 -37.32 8.75 6.35
CA ILE A 133 -37.66 7.61 5.50
C ILE A 133 -38.15 6.44 6.37
N GLU A 134 -39.24 5.81 5.94
CA GLU A 134 -39.85 4.68 6.65
C GLU A 134 -39.99 3.45 5.77
N GLY A 135 -39.95 2.28 6.41
CA GLY A 135 -40.27 0.99 5.78
C GLY A 135 -39.23 0.44 4.82
N VAL A 136 -37.98 0.93 4.87
CA VAL A 136 -36.88 0.41 4.05
C VAL A 136 -36.57 -1.03 4.42
N ASP A 137 -36.60 -1.91 3.42
CA ASP A 137 -36.21 -3.31 3.54
C ASP A 137 -34.72 -3.48 3.34
N ILE A 138 -34.15 -2.80 2.35
CA ILE A 138 -32.71 -2.87 2.06
C ILE A 138 -32.18 -1.48 1.78
N CYS A 139 -31.12 -1.08 2.46
CA CYS A 139 -30.37 0.12 2.11
C CYS A 139 -29.03 -0.26 1.51
N TRP A 140 -28.76 0.19 0.29
CA TRP A 140 -27.48 0.02 -0.37
C TRP A 140 -26.70 1.33 -0.37
N VAL A 141 -25.56 1.34 0.33
CA VAL A 141 -24.60 2.45 0.33
C VAL A 141 -23.45 2.11 -0.63
N GLU A 142 -23.40 2.81 -1.75
CA GLU A 142 -22.36 2.67 -2.78
C GLU A 142 -21.22 3.68 -2.56
N GLU A 143 -20.01 3.29 -2.98
CA GLU A 143 -18.76 4.04 -2.77
C GLU A 143 -18.54 4.52 -1.33
N ALA A 144 -18.81 3.64 -0.37
CA ALA A 144 -18.90 4.00 1.04
C ALA A 144 -17.57 4.41 1.72
N HIS A 145 -16.45 4.43 1.01
CA HIS A 145 -15.10 4.68 1.54
C HIS A 145 -14.90 6.01 2.28
N ALA A 146 -15.72 7.03 1.99
CA ALA A 146 -15.57 8.36 2.58
C ALA A 146 -16.87 8.87 3.23
N ILE A 147 -17.69 7.96 3.75
CA ILE A 147 -18.86 8.28 4.58
C ILE A 147 -18.38 8.57 6.01
N THR A 148 -18.92 9.63 6.61
CA THR A 148 -18.56 10.10 7.95
C THR A 148 -19.31 9.30 9.03
N ALA A 149 -18.77 9.29 10.26
CA ALA A 149 -19.42 8.65 11.40
C ALA A 149 -20.83 9.18 11.65
N GLU A 150 -21.01 10.51 11.61
CA GLU A 150 -22.31 11.18 11.74
C GLU A 150 -23.36 10.68 10.73
N ALA A 151 -22.94 10.43 9.48
CA ALA A 151 -23.84 9.93 8.45
C ALA A 151 -24.26 8.48 8.74
N TRP A 152 -23.33 7.63 9.18
CA TRP A 152 -23.64 6.25 9.60
C TRP A 152 -24.57 6.20 10.81
N GLU A 153 -24.32 7.05 11.81
CA GLU A 153 -25.16 7.19 13.00
C GLU A 153 -26.56 7.69 12.65
N THR A 154 -26.68 8.54 11.63
CA THR A 154 -27.99 8.99 11.13
C THR A 154 -28.75 7.87 10.42
N LEU A 155 -28.06 7.00 9.66
CA LEU A 155 -28.70 5.93 8.89
C LEU A 155 -29.15 4.75 9.77
N ALA A 156 -28.37 4.40 10.79
CA ALA A 156 -28.64 3.18 11.58
C ALA A 156 -30.06 3.14 12.19
N PRO A 157 -30.61 4.22 12.79
CA PRO A 157 -31.98 4.26 13.28
C PRO A 157 -33.05 4.26 12.19
N THR A 158 -32.73 4.70 10.96
CA THR A 158 -33.67 4.68 9.83
C THR A 158 -33.97 3.23 9.38
N LEU A 159 -33.00 2.33 9.49
CA LEU A 159 -33.12 0.92 9.12
C LEU A 159 -33.76 0.08 10.24
N ARG A 160 -34.97 0.48 10.65
CA ARG A 160 -35.69 -0.06 11.83
C ARG A 160 -36.69 -1.17 11.55
N ARG A 161 -37.01 -1.45 10.28
CA ARG A 161 -37.93 -2.55 9.93
C ARG A 161 -37.30 -3.88 10.32
N GLU A 162 -38.10 -4.79 10.88
CA GLU A 162 -37.62 -6.14 11.20
C GLU A 162 -37.11 -6.83 9.94
N GLY A 163 -35.91 -7.40 10.01
CA GLY A 163 -35.23 -8.00 8.86
C GLY A 163 -34.61 -7.00 7.87
N ALA A 164 -34.61 -5.69 8.15
CA ALA A 164 -33.97 -4.73 7.27
C ALA A 164 -32.46 -4.96 7.15
N GLU A 165 -31.93 -4.86 5.93
CA GLU A 165 -30.53 -5.13 5.64
C GLU A 165 -29.78 -3.87 5.19
N LEU A 166 -28.53 -3.73 5.62
CA LEU A 166 -27.59 -2.71 5.15
C LEU A 166 -26.55 -3.34 4.22
N TRP A 167 -26.58 -2.95 2.95
CA TRP A 167 -25.69 -3.44 1.91
C TRP A 167 -24.65 -2.36 1.61
N ILE A 168 -23.36 -2.72 1.65
CA ILE A 168 -22.26 -1.76 1.56
C ILE A 168 -21.29 -2.20 0.47
N THR A 169 -20.92 -1.28 -0.41
CA THR A 169 -19.86 -1.47 -1.39
C THR A 169 -18.85 -0.34 -1.31
N PHE A 170 -17.56 -0.68 -1.19
CA PHE A 170 -16.50 0.33 -1.23
C PHE A 170 -15.13 -0.22 -1.62
N ASN A 171 -14.26 0.69 -2.04
CA ASN A 171 -12.83 0.45 -2.15
C ASN A 171 -12.16 1.06 -0.92
N PRO A 172 -11.51 0.29 -0.03
CA PRO A 172 -10.83 0.84 1.14
C PRO A 172 -9.79 1.90 0.74
N ALA A 173 -9.81 3.07 1.37
CA ALA A 173 -8.80 4.11 1.16
C ALA A 173 -7.75 4.05 2.27
N PHE A 174 -8.11 4.37 3.51
CA PHE A 174 -7.24 4.30 4.68
C PHE A 174 -7.71 3.27 5.70
N ALA A 175 -6.78 2.71 6.47
CA ALA A 175 -7.08 1.67 7.47
C ALA A 175 -7.91 2.20 8.65
N TRP A 176 -7.88 3.51 8.88
CA TRP A 176 -8.64 4.22 9.92
C TRP A 176 -9.91 4.91 9.39
N ASP A 177 -10.26 4.73 8.12
CA ASP A 177 -11.52 5.27 7.62
C ASP A 177 -12.70 4.64 8.36
N GLU A 178 -13.67 5.46 8.75
CA GLU A 178 -14.82 5.06 9.55
C GLU A 178 -15.53 3.82 9.01
N THR A 179 -15.81 3.78 7.70
CA THR A 179 -16.46 2.63 7.06
C THR A 179 -15.63 1.35 7.18
N TYR A 180 -14.31 1.44 7.07
CA TYR A 180 -13.43 0.28 7.20
C TYR A 180 -13.37 -0.20 8.65
N VAL A 181 -13.18 0.72 9.60
CA VAL A 181 -13.16 0.40 11.03
C VAL A 181 -14.48 -0.23 11.46
N ARG A 182 -15.61 0.41 11.16
CA ARG A 182 -16.95 -0.02 11.58
C ARG A 182 -17.38 -1.35 10.96
N PHE A 183 -17.20 -1.53 9.65
CA PHE A 183 -17.80 -2.66 8.92
C PHE A 183 -16.83 -3.77 8.55
N VAL A 184 -15.54 -3.62 8.84
CA VAL A 184 -14.54 -4.65 8.55
C VAL A 184 -13.77 -5.04 9.81
N LEU A 185 -13.22 -4.07 10.55
CA LEU A 185 -12.43 -4.37 11.76
C LEU A 185 -13.32 -4.73 12.95
N ASN A 186 -14.42 -4.02 13.12
CA ASN A 186 -15.40 -4.21 14.19
C ASN A 186 -16.69 -4.90 13.68
N ALA A 187 -16.57 -5.73 12.64
CA ALA A 187 -17.71 -6.47 12.12
C ALA A 187 -18.21 -7.49 13.16
N GLU A 188 -19.52 -7.62 13.28
CA GLU A 188 -20.14 -8.67 14.10
C GLU A 188 -20.13 -10.02 13.38
N ASP A 189 -20.17 -11.13 14.14
CA ASP A 189 -20.05 -12.49 13.62
C ASP A 189 -21.17 -12.89 12.65
N ASP A 190 -22.36 -12.29 12.79
CA ASP A 190 -23.52 -12.54 11.93
C ASP A 190 -23.53 -11.65 10.68
N TRP A 191 -22.55 -10.75 10.50
CA TRP A 191 -22.45 -9.92 9.30
C TRP A 191 -21.76 -10.67 8.17
N PHE A 192 -22.20 -10.38 6.94
CA PHE A 192 -21.54 -10.93 5.75
C PHE A 192 -20.56 -9.90 5.19
N VAL A 193 -19.28 -10.04 5.53
CA VAL A 193 -18.21 -9.15 5.04
C VAL A 193 -17.28 -9.94 4.12
N GLU A 194 -17.16 -9.50 2.86
CA GLU A 194 -16.46 -10.25 1.84
C GLU A 194 -15.45 -9.38 1.05
N GLU A 195 -14.25 -9.92 0.84
CA GLU A 195 -13.26 -9.33 -0.04
C GLU A 195 -13.43 -9.81 -1.49
N VAL A 196 -13.69 -8.88 -2.39
CA VAL A 196 -13.84 -9.16 -3.81
C VAL A 196 -12.93 -8.24 -4.63
N ASN A 197 -12.05 -8.86 -5.43
CA ASN A 197 -11.01 -8.20 -6.22
C ASN A 197 -11.09 -8.59 -7.70
N TRP A 198 -10.26 -7.99 -8.55
CA TRP A 198 -10.24 -8.29 -10.00
C TRP A 198 -10.00 -9.77 -10.30
N TYR A 199 -9.19 -10.46 -9.48
CA TYR A 199 -8.92 -11.89 -9.63
C TYR A 199 -10.10 -12.78 -9.20
N HIS A 200 -11.09 -12.25 -8.46
CA HIS A 200 -12.36 -12.92 -8.16
C HIS A 200 -13.43 -12.70 -9.23
N ASN A 201 -13.20 -11.82 -10.22
CA ASN A 201 -14.19 -11.41 -11.21
C ASN A 201 -14.05 -12.25 -12.50
N PRO A 202 -15.00 -13.15 -12.82
CA PRO A 202 -14.99 -13.92 -14.07
C PRO A 202 -15.23 -13.06 -15.31
N TYR A 203 -15.68 -11.82 -15.14
CA TYR A 203 -15.95 -10.86 -16.22
C TYR A 203 -14.92 -9.73 -16.25
N PHE A 204 -13.72 -9.94 -15.71
CA PHE A 204 -12.65 -8.93 -15.73
C PHE A 204 -12.12 -8.73 -17.16
N ASN A 205 -12.34 -7.54 -17.72
CA ASN A 205 -12.03 -7.26 -19.12
C ASN A 205 -10.57 -6.80 -19.34
N GLU A 206 -10.11 -6.93 -20.58
CA GLU A 206 -8.74 -6.60 -20.96
C GLU A 206 -8.43 -5.10 -20.85
N THR A 207 -9.43 -4.22 -21.03
CA THR A 207 -9.25 -2.78 -20.87
C THR A 207 -8.83 -2.42 -19.44
N LEU A 208 -9.51 -2.96 -18.43
CA LEU A 208 -9.13 -2.77 -17.03
C LEU A 208 -7.83 -3.50 -16.69
N ASN A 209 -7.55 -4.65 -17.32
CA ASN A 209 -6.30 -5.35 -17.15
C ASN A 209 -5.09 -4.51 -17.63
N LYS A 210 -5.23 -3.78 -18.73
CA LYS A 210 -4.21 -2.84 -19.22
C LYS A 210 -3.93 -1.73 -18.21
N GLU A 211 -4.97 -1.11 -17.64
CA GLU A 211 -4.83 -0.10 -16.58
C GLU A 211 -4.19 -0.69 -15.31
N ARG A 212 -4.54 -1.94 -14.97
CA ARG A 212 -3.93 -2.66 -13.85
C ARG A 212 -2.45 -2.89 -14.05
N ILE A 213 -2.05 -3.37 -15.22
CA ILE A 213 -0.65 -3.58 -15.57
C ILE A 213 0.10 -2.25 -15.65
N TYR A 214 -0.52 -1.20 -16.19
CA TYR A 214 0.02 0.15 -16.20
C TYR A 214 0.28 0.65 -14.77
N THR A 215 -0.71 0.52 -13.88
CA THR A 215 -0.56 0.88 -12.46
C THR A 215 0.57 0.08 -11.81
N LEU A 216 0.64 -1.22 -12.03
CA LEU A 216 1.71 -2.07 -11.50
C LEU A 216 3.09 -1.63 -12.03
N ARG A 217 3.15 -1.19 -13.28
CA ARG A 217 4.40 -0.77 -13.92
C ARG A 217 4.89 0.58 -13.42
N HIS A 218 3.98 1.54 -13.23
CA HIS A 218 4.31 2.95 -12.99
C HIS A 218 4.09 3.38 -11.53
N TYR A 219 3.18 2.74 -10.81
CA TYR A 219 2.76 3.09 -9.45
C TYR A 219 2.59 1.83 -8.56
N PRO A 220 3.63 1.00 -8.39
CA PRO A 220 3.55 -0.24 -7.62
C PRO A 220 3.22 -0.01 -6.13
N ASP A 221 3.57 1.15 -5.56
CA ASP A 221 3.19 1.59 -4.21
C ASP A 221 1.68 1.83 -4.04
N ARG A 222 0.97 2.13 -5.13
CA ARG A 222 -0.49 2.32 -5.14
C ARG A 222 -1.25 1.08 -5.59
N TYR A 223 -0.55 0.08 -6.13
CA TYR A 223 -1.17 -1.06 -6.78
C TYR A 223 -2.10 -1.83 -5.85
N ASP A 224 -1.63 -2.18 -4.65
CA ASP A 224 -2.42 -2.98 -3.73
C ASP A 224 -3.65 -2.24 -3.22
N ASN A 225 -3.54 -0.93 -2.99
CA ASN A 225 -4.70 -0.14 -2.64
C ASN A 225 -5.71 -0.05 -3.78
N ILE A 226 -5.25 0.32 -4.98
CA ILE A 226 -6.14 0.54 -6.12
C ILE A 226 -6.79 -0.76 -6.61
N TRP A 227 -6.02 -1.84 -6.73
CA TRP A 227 -6.45 -3.07 -7.42
C TRP A 227 -6.75 -4.24 -6.48
N ASN A 228 -6.05 -4.35 -5.34
CA ASN A 228 -6.32 -5.41 -4.36
C ASN A 228 -7.19 -4.91 -3.18
N GLY A 229 -7.49 -3.62 -3.11
CA GLY A 229 -8.32 -3.03 -2.06
C GLY A 229 -7.73 -3.14 -0.66
N VAL A 230 -6.39 -3.19 -0.56
CA VAL A 230 -5.68 -3.14 0.71
C VAL A 230 -5.67 -1.67 1.18
N PRO A 231 -6.22 -1.35 2.36
CA PRO A 231 -6.22 0.04 2.83
C PRO A 231 -4.78 0.52 3.03
N VAL A 232 -4.54 1.79 2.71
CA VAL A 232 -3.27 2.44 3.04
C VAL A 232 -3.18 2.55 4.56
N SER A 233 -2.15 1.94 5.13
CA SER A 233 -1.84 2.00 6.56
C SER A 233 -0.67 2.94 6.86
N ASP A 234 -0.02 3.46 5.81
CA ASP A 234 1.05 4.44 5.91
C ASP A 234 0.45 5.85 6.08
N LEU A 235 1.08 6.68 6.90
CA LEU A 235 0.71 8.10 7.01
C LEU A 235 0.93 8.80 5.65
N PRO A 236 0.05 9.72 5.23
CA PRO A 236 0.29 10.55 4.05
C PRO A 236 1.68 11.21 4.10
N GLY A 237 2.46 11.04 3.04
CA GLY A 237 3.83 11.56 2.95
C GLY A 237 4.94 10.58 3.34
N ALA A 238 4.64 9.32 3.70
CA ALA A 238 5.67 8.30 3.89
C ALA A 238 6.52 8.10 2.62
N VAL A 239 7.84 7.98 2.79
CA VAL A 239 8.78 7.83 1.67
C VAL A 239 8.78 6.40 1.14
N VAL A 240 8.94 5.42 2.02
CA VAL A 240 8.96 3.98 1.67
C VAL A 240 7.63 3.36 2.09
N ASN A 241 6.97 2.67 1.16
CA ASN A 241 5.72 1.96 1.44
C ASN A 241 6.01 0.69 2.25
N ARG A 242 5.31 0.51 3.38
CA ARG A 242 5.56 -0.60 4.30
C ARG A 242 5.26 -1.96 3.68
N GLY A 243 4.10 -2.12 3.06
CA GLY A 243 3.69 -3.39 2.47
C GLY A 243 4.64 -3.85 1.37
N ASN A 244 5.15 -2.92 0.56
CA ASN A 244 6.18 -3.22 -0.43
C ASN A 244 7.49 -3.66 0.21
N LEU A 245 7.96 -2.98 1.26
CA LEU A 245 9.20 -3.34 1.94
C LEU A 245 9.12 -4.71 2.63
N GLU A 246 8.00 -5.03 3.29
CA GLU A 246 7.79 -6.33 3.94
C GLU A 246 7.89 -7.51 2.95
N ARG A 247 7.45 -7.32 1.70
CA ARG A 247 7.58 -8.33 0.64
C ARG A 247 9.02 -8.63 0.21
N LEU A 248 9.95 -7.74 0.54
CA LEU A 248 11.36 -7.87 0.19
C LEU A 248 12.19 -8.55 1.28
N VAL A 249 11.57 -8.90 2.41
CA VAL A 249 12.15 -9.76 3.44
C VAL A 249 12.01 -11.22 2.99
N VAL A 250 13.12 -11.85 2.62
CA VAL A 250 13.13 -13.15 1.93
C VAL A 250 14.25 -14.06 2.42
N ALA A 251 14.06 -15.37 2.23
CA ALA A 251 15.08 -16.37 2.49
C ALA A 251 16.36 -16.10 1.65
N PRO A 252 17.57 -16.33 2.20
CA PRO A 252 18.82 -16.09 1.50
C PRO A 252 18.96 -16.82 0.16
N ASP A 253 18.33 -17.98 0.01
CA ASP A 253 18.38 -18.81 -1.19
C ASP A 253 17.26 -18.49 -2.21
N SER A 254 16.37 -17.55 -1.89
CA SER A 254 15.27 -17.15 -2.78
C SER A 254 15.75 -16.61 -4.12
N LYS A 255 14.90 -16.71 -5.15
CA LYS A 255 15.16 -16.14 -6.49
C LYS A 255 15.49 -14.65 -6.41
N LEU A 256 14.78 -13.91 -5.57
CA LEU A 256 15.00 -12.48 -5.39
C LEU A 256 16.37 -12.21 -4.76
N ALA A 257 16.70 -12.89 -3.66
CA ALA A 257 17.99 -12.73 -3.01
C ALA A 257 19.16 -13.03 -3.97
N ARG A 258 19.06 -14.09 -4.79
CA ARG A 258 20.07 -14.40 -5.81
C ARG A 258 20.19 -13.30 -6.87
N ALA A 259 19.07 -12.71 -7.29
CA ALA A 259 19.06 -11.65 -8.30
C ALA A 259 19.60 -10.30 -7.78
N CYS A 260 19.59 -10.09 -6.47
CA CYS A 260 20.17 -8.89 -5.83
C CYS A 260 21.69 -8.98 -5.63
N ARG A 261 22.27 -10.19 -5.59
CA ARG A 261 23.70 -10.42 -5.32
C ARG A 261 24.57 -10.17 -6.55
N THR A 262 25.77 -9.65 -6.31
CA THR A 262 26.77 -9.43 -7.35
C THR A 262 28.13 -10.03 -7.01
N GLY A 263 28.31 -10.56 -5.80
CA GLY A 263 29.59 -10.97 -5.23
C GLY A 263 30.40 -9.82 -4.63
N ILE A 264 29.99 -8.56 -4.86
CA ILE A 264 30.65 -7.38 -4.30
C ILE A 264 30.01 -7.09 -2.93
N LYS A 265 30.80 -7.25 -1.87
CA LYS A 265 30.34 -7.01 -0.50
C LYS A 265 30.58 -5.57 -0.08
N THR A 266 29.56 -4.93 0.49
CA THR A 266 29.61 -3.54 0.98
C THR A 266 29.11 -3.47 2.41
N ALA A 267 29.83 -2.75 3.26
CA ALA A 267 29.37 -2.38 4.59
C ALA A 267 28.88 -0.93 4.60
N VAL A 268 27.87 -0.61 5.41
CA VAL A 268 27.37 0.77 5.61
C VAL A 268 27.24 1.06 7.09
N LEU A 269 27.94 2.09 7.55
CA LEU A 269 27.94 2.55 8.92
C LEU A 269 27.12 3.84 9.07
N ASP A 270 26.05 3.78 9.85
CA ASP A 270 25.41 4.95 10.44
C ASP A 270 26.01 5.20 11.83
N VAL A 271 26.45 6.44 12.07
CA VAL A 271 27.12 6.86 13.29
C VAL A 271 26.11 7.63 14.13
N ALA A 272 25.91 7.20 15.37
CA ALA A 272 25.03 7.90 16.30
C ALA A 272 25.49 9.35 16.52
N ASP A 273 24.56 10.30 16.39
CA ASP A 273 24.85 11.73 16.55
C ASP A 273 24.88 12.15 18.04
N GLU A 274 23.89 11.75 18.87
CA GLU A 274 23.78 12.13 20.29
C GLU A 274 22.95 11.14 21.15
N GLY A 275 23.32 10.95 22.43
CA GLY A 275 22.44 10.32 23.44
C GLY A 275 22.23 8.82 23.29
N ASP A 276 20.96 8.38 23.31
CA ASP A 276 20.52 6.98 23.22
C ASP A 276 20.42 6.43 21.78
N ASP A 277 21.00 7.13 20.79
CA ASP A 277 20.97 6.70 19.38
C ASP A 277 21.87 5.48 19.15
N ASP A 278 21.44 4.57 18.28
CA ASP A 278 22.20 3.35 17.96
C ASP A 278 23.20 3.66 16.84
N SER A 279 24.46 3.22 16.96
CA SER A 279 25.35 3.13 15.80
C SER A 279 25.10 1.80 15.11
N VAL A 280 24.81 1.80 13.81
CA VAL A 280 24.36 0.61 13.07
C VAL A 280 25.28 0.35 11.89
N LEU A 281 25.75 -0.91 11.78
CA LEU A 281 26.52 -1.40 10.66
C LEU A 281 25.70 -2.45 9.90
N SER A 282 25.57 -2.26 8.60
CA SER A 282 24.87 -3.18 7.72
C SER A 282 25.81 -3.78 6.67
N PHE A 283 25.49 -4.98 6.19
CA PHE A 283 26.29 -5.70 5.21
C PHE A 283 25.44 -6.16 4.03
N PHE A 284 25.94 -5.87 2.83
CA PHE A 284 25.31 -6.17 1.56
C PHE A 284 26.19 -7.05 0.70
N ASP A 285 25.58 -7.96 -0.06
CA ASP A 285 26.17 -8.54 -1.27
C ASP A 285 25.35 -8.02 -2.46
N GLY A 286 25.98 -7.21 -3.31
CA GLY A 286 25.25 -6.41 -4.28
C GLY A 286 24.25 -5.50 -3.54
N ARG A 287 22.95 -5.73 -3.74
CA ARG A 287 21.86 -5.02 -3.03
C ARG A 287 21.02 -5.94 -2.15
N PHE A 288 21.59 -7.08 -1.75
CA PHE A 288 20.99 -7.98 -0.77
C PHE A 288 21.54 -7.67 0.63
N LEU A 289 20.71 -7.07 1.50
CA LEU A 289 21.04 -6.85 2.91
C LEU A 289 20.98 -8.18 3.66
N TYR A 290 22.13 -8.74 4.02
CA TYR A 290 22.19 -10.08 4.62
C TYR A 290 22.51 -10.10 6.11
N ARG A 291 23.13 -9.04 6.63
CA ARG A 291 23.49 -8.91 8.05
C ARG A 291 23.37 -7.45 8.48
N MET A 292 22.96 -7.24 9.72
CA MET A 292 22.91 -5.92 10.34
C MET A 292 23.19 -6.05 11.83
N GLU A 293 24.01 -5.14 12.34
CA GLU A 293 24.49 -5.17 13.72
C GLU A 293 24.48 -3.78 14.32
N ARG A 294 24.07 -3.72 15.58
CA ARG A 294 24.27 -2.52 16.40
C ARG A 294 25.66 -2.59 17.03
N LEU A 295 26.44 -1.53 16.84
CA LEU A 295 27.75 -1.36 17.45
C LEU A 295 27.66 -0.55 18.73
N GLN A 296 28.50 -0.90 19.70
CA GLN A 296 28.66 -0.15 20.94
C GLN A 296 30.12 0.30 21.05
N ALA A 297 30.32 1.62 21.04
CA ALA A 297 31.63 2.24 21.14
C ALA A 297 31.57 3.43 22.10
N ARG A 298 32.69 3.68 22.79
CA ARG A 298 32.81 4.82 23.72
C ARG A 298 33.06 6.13 23.00
N ASP A 299 33.61 6.05 21.80
CA ASP A 299 33.95 7.19 20.96
C ASP A 299 33.94 6.79 19.46
N PRO A 300 33.99 7.79 18.55
CA PRO A 300 33.92 7.53 17.11
C PRO A 300 35.14 6.80 16.55
N VAL A 301 36.29 6.89 17.21
CA VAL A 301 37.52 6.21 16.79
C VAL A 301 37.36 4.71 17.01
N GLN A 302 36.94 4.32 18.22
CA GLN A 302 36.65 2.92 18.53
C GLN A 302 35.55 2.36 17.61
N LEU A 303 34.53 3.16 17.29
CA LEU A 303 33.48 2.75 16.34
C LEU A 303 34.05 2.46 14.96
N ALA A 304 34.92 3.33 14.44
CA ALA A 304 35.57 3.16 13.14
C ALA A 304 36.40 1.87 13.08
N VAL A 305 37.21 1.59 14.11
CA VAL A 305 38.02 0.38 14.20
C VAL A 305 37.15 -0.88 14.27
N GLN A 306 36.07 -0.86 15.05
CA GLN A 306 35.12 -1.99 15.11
C GLN A 306 34.47 -2.24 13.75
N ALA A 307 34.00 -1.18 13.08
CA ALA A 307 33.35 -1.30 11.78
C ALA A 307 34.32 -1.80 10.70
N LEU A 308 35.56 -1.30 10.69
CA LEU A 308 36.61 -1.75 9.78
C LEU A 308 36.91 -3.25 9.98
N LYS A 309 37.13 -3.67 11.22
CA LYS A 309 37.40 -5.08 11.54
C LYS A 309 36.29 -6.00 11.06
N LEU A 310 35.02 -5.66 11.32
CA LEU A 310 33.89 -6.48 10.88
C LEU A 310 33.74 -6.47 9.35
N ALA A 311 34.03 -5.35 8.69
CA ALA A 311 34.04 -5.27 7.23
C ALA A 311 35.15 -6.15 6.61
N GLU A 312 36.34 -6.21 7.23
CA GLU A 312 37.43 -7.11 6.83
C GLU A 312 37.07 -8.58 7.05
N GLU A 313 36.48 -8.93 8.20
CA GLU A 313 35.99 -10.28 8.50
C GLU A 313 34.93 -10.75 7.48
N GLU A 314 34.06 -9.85 7.05
CA GLU A 314 33.07 -10.13 6.00
C GLU A 314 33.65 -10.07 4.58
N SER A 315 34.93 -9.70 4.41
CA SER A 315 35.57 -9.49 3.09
C SER A 315 34.82 -8.46 2.24
N CYS A 316 34.37 -7.37 2.87
CA CYS A 316 33.82 -6.23 2.15
C CYS A 316 34.89 -5.55 1.30
N SER A 317 34.51 -5.10 0.10
CA SER A 317 35.37 -4.27 -0.75
C SER A 317 35.14 -2.77 -0.56
N VAL A 318 34.02 -2.39 0.07
CA VAL A 318 33.62 -0.99 0.29
C VAL A 318 33.04 -0.84 1.68
N LEU A 319 33.42 0.23 2.39
CA LEU A 319 32.77 0.69 3.61
C LEU A 319 32.24 2.12 3.40
N ILE A 320 30.92 2.25 3.37
CA ILE A 320 30.23 3.53 3.32
C ILE A 320 29.98 4.02 4.74
N TYR A 321 30.17 5.31 5.02
CA TYR A 321 29.89 5.87 6.36
C TYR A 321 29.28 7.26 6.27
N ASP A 322 28.35 7.60 7.16
CA ASP A 322 27.87 8.97 7.31
C ASP A 322 28.92 9.83 8.02
N SER A 323 29.20 11.02 7.48
CA SER A 323 30.26 11.91 7.95
C SER A 323 29.74 13.24 8.49
N VAL A 324 28.45 13.35 8.80
CA VAL A 324 27.92 14.54 9.49
C VAL A 324 28.30 14.50 10.98
N GLY A 325 28.64 15.66 11.57
CA GLY A 325 28.91 15.78 13.01
C GLY A 325 30.01 14.86 13.54
N VAL A 326 29.61 13.91 14.39
CA VAL A 326 30.45 12.91 15.07
C VAL A 326 31.20 12.00 14.09
N GLY A 327 30.65 11.77 12.89
CA GLY A 327 31.29 11.00 11.82
C GLY A 327 32.59 11.61 11.26
N SER A 328 32.92 12.85 11.61
CA SER A 328 34.23 13.45 11.30
C SER A 328 35.39 12.73 12.01
N GLY A 329 35.18 12.23 13.23
CA GLY A 329 36.16 11.43 13.97
C GLY A 329 36.39 10.06 13.33
N VAL A 330 35.33 9.43 12.81
CA VAL A 330 35.41 8.17 12.05
C VAL A 330 36.28 8.35 10.80
N ARG A 331 36.09 9.44 10.05
CA ARG A 331 36.92 9.75 8.87
C ARG A 331 38.40 9.86 9.23
N GLY A 332 38.71 10.57 10.32
CA GLY A 332 40.09 10.77 10.76
C GLY A 332 40.80 9.46 11.07
N GLU A 333 40.08 8.47 11.61
CA GLU A 333 40.62 7.14 11.87
C GLU A 333 40.74 6.29 10.61
N LEU A 334 39.69 6.22 9.77
CA LEU A 334 39.73 5.42 8.54
C LEU A 334 40.84 5.88 7.57
N ASN A 335 41.14 7.17 7.52
CA ASN A 335 42.26 7.72 6.74
C ASN A 335 43.64 7.21 7.20
N LYS A 336 43.79 6.65 8.41
CA LYS A 336 45.04 6.02 8.84
C LYS A 336 45.23 4.63 8.25
N HIS A 337 44.18 4.08 7.65
CA HIS A 337 44.14 2.74 7.07
C HIS A 337 44.04 2.81 5.53
N GLU A 338 44.73 3.78 4.90
CA GLU A 338 44.75 3.93 3.44
C GLU A 338 45.28 2.69 2.69
N ASP A 339 46.09 1.86 3.35
CA ASP A 339 46.59 0.57 2.82
C ASP A 339 45.57 -0.58 2.92
N SER A 340 44.38 -0.33 3.47
CA SER A 340 43.32 -1.35 3.53
C SER A 340 42.84 -1.71 2.12
N ASN A 341 42.51 -2.98 1.90
CA ASN A 341 41.88 -3.43 0.65
C ASN A 341 40.41 -2.95 0.51
N ILE A 342 39.91 -2.18 1.48
CA ILE A 342 38.54 -1.66 1.53
C ILE A 342 38.51 -0.20 1.05
N GLU A 343 37.68 0.08 0.04
CA GLU A 343 37.41 1.45 -0.40
C GLU A 343 36.49 2.16 0.61
N PHE A 344 36.97 3.25 1.21
CA PHE A 344 36.15 4.10 2.09
C PHE A 344 35.34 5.12 1.29
N ARG A 345 34.01 5.14 1.49
CA ARG A 345 33.11 6.08 0.82
C ARG A 345 32.34 6.92 1.83
N LYS A 346 32.56 8.23 1.77
CA LYS A 346 31.88 9.19 2.61
C LYS A 346 30.49 9.53 2.07
N PHE A 347 29.47 9.42 2.91
CA PHE A 347 28.14 9.98 2.68
C PHE A 347 27.97 11.28 3.49
N VAL A 348 27.39 12.31 2.86
CA VAL A 348 27.07 13.58 3.53
C VAL A 348 25.62 13.91 3.25
N ALA A 349 24.74 13.65 4.22
CA ALA A 349 23.30 13.80 4.04
C ALA A 349 22.89 15.21 3.55
N GLN A 350 23.50 16.26 4.09
CA GLN A 350 23.26 17.67 3.68
C GLN A 350 24.10 18.12 2.48
N GLY A 351 24.87 17.20 1.90
CA GLY A 351 25.69 17.47 0.73
C GLY A 351 24.87 17.66 -0.53
N GLU A 352 25.58 18.03 -1.60
CA GLU A 352 24.96 18.25 -2.90
C GLU A 352 24.46 16.95 -3.54
N VAL A 353 23.38 17.07 -4.31
CA VAL A 353 22.82 15.98 -5.11
C VAL A 353 23.88 15.38 -6.05
N LEU A 354 23.99 14.05 -6.09
CA LEU A 354 24.90 13.38 -7.00
C LEU A 354 24.41 13.48 -8.44
N ARG A 355 25.36 13.58 -9.38
CA ARG A 355 25.10 13.64 -10.83
C ARG A 355 24.03 14.70 -11.17
N LYS A 356 24.22 15.92 -10.65
CA LYS A 356 23.29 17.06 -10.75
C LYS A 356 22.59 17.21 -12.10
N LYS A 357 23.35 17.15 -13.20
CA LYS A 357 22.86 17.37 -14.57
C LYS A 357 22.16 16.15 -15.20
N SER A 358 22.28 14.96 -14.61
CA SER A 358 21.60 13.76 -15.10
C SER A 358 20.10 13.86 -14.83
N ARG A 359 19.28 13.39 -15.79
CA ARG A 359 17.82 13.37 -15.66
C ARG A 359 17.37 12.20 -14.78
N TYR A 360 16.62 12.49 -13.74
CA TYR A 360 16.00 11.48 -12.88
C TYR A 360 14.86 10.80 -13.65
N ARG A 361 15.01 9.50 -13.94
CA ARG A 361 14.04 8.66 -14.67
C ARG A 361 13.47 9.30 -15.95
N GLY A 362 14.29 10.05 -16.68
CA GLY A 362 13.90 10.75 -17.92
C GLY A 362 13.14 12.07 -17.71
N GLY A 363 12.88 12.47 -16.46
CA GLY A 363 12.25 13.71 -16.07
C GLY A 363 13.23 14.87 -15.87
N ARG A 364 13.04 15.63 -14.78
CA ARG A 364 13.88 16.77 -14.38
C ARG A 364 15.31 16.33 -14.04
N LYS A 365 16.25 17.27 -14.05
CA LYS A 365 17.62 16.99 -13.57
C LYS A 365 17.61 16.69 -12.08
N ASN A 366 18.56 15.90 -11.58
CA ASN A 366 18.66 15.59 -10.15
C ASN A 366 18.71 16.85 -9.27
N GLU A 367 19.40 17.92 -9.72
CA GLU A 367 19.48 19.19 -8.98
C GLU A 367 18.17 20.00 -8.93
N GLU A 368 17.26 19.72 -9.87
CA GLU A 368 15.92 20.31 -9.95
C GLU A 368 14.89 19.46 -9.20
N GLU A 369 15.16 18.16 -9.04
CA GLU A 369 14.23 17.20 -8.44
C GLU A 369 14.40 17.07 -6.92
N PHE A 370 15.65 17.02 -6.43
CA PHE A 370 15.94 16.76 -5.02
C PHE A 370 16.60 17.96 -4.34
N HIS A 371 16.19 18.24 -3.11
CA HIS A 371 16.75 19.34 -2.33
C HIS A 371 18.22 19.11 -1.95
N ASN A 372 18.57 17.90 -1.51
CA ASN A 372 19.91 17.52 -1.06
C ASN A 372 20.19 16.03 -1.30
N LEU A 373 21.40 15.57 -0.96
CA LEU A 373 21.78 14.17 -1.11
C LEU A 373 20.93 13.20 -0.27
N ARG A 374 20.52 13.59 0.95
CA ARG A 374 19.59 12.80 1.77
C ARG A 374 18.30 12.56 1.01
N ALA A 375 17.73 13.58 0.37
CA ALA A 375 16.52 13.43 -0.43
C ALA A 375 16.70 12.49 -1.60
N GLN A 376 17.77 12.64 -2.37
CA GLN A 376 18.06 11.74 -3.48
C GLN A 376 18.24 10.28 -3.02
N ALA A 377 18.91 10.05 -1.91
CA ALA A 377 19.22 8.70 -1.45
C ALA A 377 18.03 7.97 -0.84
N TRP A 378 17.21 8.67 -0.04
CA TRP A 378 15.91 8.14 0.40
C TRP A 378 14.97 7.84 -0.76
N TRP A 379 14.97 8.68 -1.80
CA TRP A 379 14.17 8.41 -2.98
C TRP A 379 14.69 7.23 -3.78
N ALA A 380 16.00 7.04 -3.87
CA ALA A 380 16.61 5.84 -4.45
C ALA A 380 16.23 4.57 -3.66
N TYR A 381 16.08 4.66 -2.34
CA TYR A 381 15.59 3.56 -1.52
C TYR A 381 14.12 3.24 -1.82
N ARG A 382 13.24 4.26 -1.83
CA ARG A 382 11.84 4.12 -2.27
C ARG A 382 11.75 3.44 -3.64
N ASP A 383 12.54 3.90 -4.58
CA ASP A 383 12.61 3.40 -5.94
C ASP A 383 13.05 1.93 -5.99
N ALA A 384 14.11 1.57 -5.27
CA ALA A 384 14.60 0.19 -5.22
C ALA A 384 13.54 -0.77 -4.66
N VAL A 385 12.80 -0.35 -3.63
CA VAL A 385 11.72 -1.13 -3.04
C VAL A 385 10.59 -1.34 -4.06
N ASN A 386 10.09 -0.25 -4.64
CA ASN A 386 8.99 -0.25 -5.59
C ASN A 386 9.32 -1.02 -6.88
N ASP A 387 10.51 -0.80 -7.42
CA ASP A 387 10.97 -1.46 -8.64
C ASP A 387 11.19 -2.96 -8.42
N THR A 388 11.61 -3.37 -7.23
CA THR A 388 11.76 -4.79 -6.90
C THR A 388 10.41 -5.49 -6.81
N VAL A 389 9.40 -4.88 -6.17
CA VAL A 389 8.04 -5.43 -6.17
C VAL A 389 7.50 -5.54 -7.60
N ARG A 390 7.73 -4.53 -8.44
CA ARG A 390 7.38 -4.60 -9.86
C ARG A 390 8.08 -5.77 -10.56
N TRP A 391 9.36 -6.01 -10.29
CA TRP A 391 10.09 -7.14 -10.86
C TRP A 391 9.53 -8.49 -10.39
N MET A 392 9.17 -8.63 -9.10
CA MET A 392 8.59 -9.88 -8.58
C MET A 392 7.29 -10.26 -9.30
N GLU A 393 6.49 -9.26 -9.67
CA GLU A 393 5.19 -9.46 -10.32
C GLU A 393 5.28 -9.54 -11.85
N THR A 394 6.25 -8.87 -12.48
CA THR A 394 6.32 -8.73 -13.96
C THR A 394 7.55 -9.35 -14.60
N GLY A 395 8.59 -9.67 -13.82
CA GLY A 395 9.91 -10.10 -14.30
C GLY A 395 10.75 -9.00 -14.95
N ILE A 396 10.26 -7.77 -15.06
CA ILE A 396 10.99 -6.66 -15.71
C ILE A 396 12.10 -6.15 -14.78
N VAL A 397 13.36 -6.34 -15.19
CA VAL A 397 14.54 -5.94 -14.41
C VAL A 397 14.68 -4.41 -14.42
N PRO A 398 14.78 -3.75 -13.26
CA PRO A 398 14.95 -2.31 -13.19
C PRO A 398 16.38 -1.88 -13.54
N PRO A 399 16.55 -0.69 -14.12
CA PRO A 399 17.86 -0.20 -14.56
C PRO A 399 18.82 0.08 -13.41
N ASP A 400 18.30 0.34 -12.21
CA ASP A 400 19.11 0.66 -11.03
C ASP A 400 19.43 -0.57 -10.16
N GLY A 401 18.85 -1.73 -10.46
CA GLY A 401 19.03 -2.98 -9.71
C GLY A 401 17.92 -3.25 -8.70
N LEU A 402 17.85 -4.49 -8.24
CA LEU A 402 16.86 -4.97 -7.25
C LEU A 402 17.35 -4.72 -5.82
N PHE A 403 16.48 -4.87 -4.83
CA PHE A 403 16.80 -4.76 -3.42
C PHE A 403 16.05 -5.81 -2.60
N ALA A 404 16.73 -6.47 -1.67
CA ALA A 404 16.09 -7.42 -0.77
C ALA A 404 16.80 -7.50 0.57
N ILE A 405 16.06 -7.96 1.58
CA ILE A 405 16.50 -8.08 2.96
C ILE A 405 16.41 -9.55 3.35
N SER A 406 17.45 -10.07 4.00
CA SER A 406 17.42 -11.44 4.51
C SER A 406 16.47 -11.59 5.68
N ASP A 407 15.62 -12.62 5.64
CA ASP A 407 14.79 -13.04 6.78
C ASP A 407 15.59 -13.65 7.94
N GLN A 408 16.90 -13.90 7.78
CA GLN A 408 17.80 -14.39 8.82
C GLN A 408 18.34 -13.27 9.73
N ILE A 409 18.09 -11.99 9.37
CA ILE A 409 18.41 -10.88 10.25
C ILE A 409 17.55 -10.98 11.51
N PRO A 410 18.11 -10.81 12.73
CA PRO A 410 17.36 -10.93 13.97
C PRO A 410 16.07 -10.12 13.96
N ARG A 411 14.97 -10.71 14.42
CA ARG A 411 13.62 -10.11 14.34
C ARG A 411 13.56 -8.67 14.84
N ARG A 412 14.22 -8.38 15.97
CA ARG A 412 14.31 -7.03 16.53
C ARG A 412 14.88 -5.99 15.56
N TYR A 413 15.85 -6.38 14.73
CA TYR A 413 16.45 -5.50 13.72
C TYR A 413 15.57 -5.40 12.48
N LEU A 414 14.89 -6.47 12.06
CA LEU A 414 13.88 -6.39 11.00
C LEU A 414 12.74 -5.43 11.38
N ASP A 415 12.23 -5.50 12.60
CA ASP A 415 11.18 -4.60 13.08
C ASP A 415 11.67 -3.14 13.11
N ARG A 416 12.93 -2.91 13.49
CA ARG A 416 13.58 -1.58 13.39
C ARG A 416 13.73 -1.11 11.96
N ILE A 417 14.24 -1.95 11.04
CA ILE A 417 14.36 -1.60 9.61
C ILE A 417 13.00 -1.19 9.04
N LEU A 418 11.95 -1.98 9.30
CA LEU A 418 10.61 -1.68 8.83
C LEU A 418 10.10 -0.35 9.40
N SER A 419 10.19 -0.17 10.72
CA SER A 419 9.77 1.06 11.41
C SER A 419 10.52 2.30 10.90
N ASP A 420 11.84 2.24 10.86
CA ASP A 420 12.71 3.37 10.51
C ASP A 420 12.54 3.74 9.03
N SER A 421 12.38 2.74 8.15
CA SER A 421 12.20 2.97 6.71
C SER A 421 10.84 3.57 6.36
N THR A 422 9.77 3.14 7.02
CA THR A 422 8.40 3.53 6.69
C THR A 422 7.91 4.74 7.50
N GLY A 423 8.61 5.04 8.58
CA GLY A 423 8.29 6.15 9.46
C GLY A 423 8.69 7.52 8.92
N VAL A 424 9.59 7.60 7.93
CA VAL A 424 10.12 8.87 7.40
C VAL A 424 9.18 9.48 6.37
N MET A 425 8.94 10.80 6.51
CA MET A 425 8.09 11.56 5.61
C MET A 425 8.87 12.43 4.63
N TRP A 426 8.22 12.83 3.54
CA TRP A 426 8.71 13.84 2.61
C TRP A 426 7.70 14.98 2.44
N GLU A 427 8.23 16.12 2.02
CA GLU A 427 7.49 17.30 1.63
C GLU A 427 8.13 17.96 0.40
N THR A 428 7.47 18.96 -0.14
CA THR A 428 7.96 19.72 -1.30
C THR A 428 8.45 21.09 -0.83
N THR A 429 9.64 21.51 -1.29
CA THR A 429 10.14 22.87 -1.04
C THR A 429 9.36 23.91 -1.87
N PRO A 430 9.48 25.22 -1.58
CA PRO A 430 8.90 26.26 -2.44
C PRO A 430 9.35 26.19 -3.91
N ASP A 431 10.56 25.66 -4.15
CA ASP A 431 11.13 25.44 -5.49
C ASP A 431 10.70 24.11 -6.13
N ASP A 432 9.66 23.46 -5.61
CA ASP A 432 9.13 22.18 -6.09
C ASP A 432 10.12 21.00 -6.04
N LYS A 433 11.07 21.04 -5.10
CA LYS A 433 12.04 19.95 -4.87
C LYS A 433 11.57 19.02 -3.77
N ILE A 434 11.88 17.74 -3.91
CA ILE A 434 11.67 16.73 -2.87
C ILE A 434 12.60 17.03 -1.69
N LEU A 435 12.01 17.14 -0.52
CA LEU A 435 12.69 17.29 0.76
C LEU A 435 12.26 16.17 1.71
N ILE A 436 13.23 15.55 2.37
CA ILE A 436 12.98 14.52 3.38
C ILE A 436 12.95 15.19 4.75
N GLU A 437 12.00 14.77 5.57
CA GLU A 437 11.88 15.21 6.95
C GLU A 437 13.22 15.09 7.70
N ALA A 438 13.60 16.13 8.43
CA ALA A 438 14.86 16.15 9.18
C ALA A 438 14.87 15.11 10.31
N LYS A 439 16.03 14.46 10.57
CA LYS A 439 16.19 13.42 11.63
C LYS A 439 15.59 13.86 12.98
N LYS A 440 15.85 15.09 13.42
CA LYS A 440 15.31 15.64 14.69
C LYS A 440 13.78 15.69 14.73
N LYS A 441 13.13 15.99 13.60
CA LYS A 441 11.66 16.05 13.50
C LYS A 441 11.06 14.64 13.50
N VAL A 442 11.70 13.69 12.81
CA VAL A 442 11.34 12.27 12.86
C VAL A 442 11.44 11.73 14.30
N LYS A 443 12.58 11.96 14.98
CA LYS A 443 12.81 11.52 16.38
C LYS A 443 11.78 12.11 17.34
N LYS A 444 11.41 13.39 17.18
CA LYS A 444 10.36 14.02 17.98
C LYS A 444 8.98 13.38 17.77
N ARG A 445 8.67 12.94 16.55
CA ARG A 445 7.36 12.36 16.19
C ARG A 445 7.26 10.89 16.56
N LEU A 446 8.32 10.11 16.35
CA LEU A 446 8.33 8.66 16.55
C LEU A 446 8.90 8.24 17.91
N GLY A 447 9.57 9.14 18.63
CA GLY A 447 10.28 8.85 19.87
C GLY A 447 11.60 8.11 19.67
N VAL A 448 11.95 7.75 18.43
CA VAL A 448 13.15 7.00 18.06
C VAL A 448 13.81 7.59 16.81
N SER A 449 15.13 7.47 16.72
CA SER A 449 15.94 7.78 15.54
C SER A 449 15.76 6.74 14.42
N THR A 450 16.28 7.05 13.23
CA THR A 450 16.13 6.23 12.01
C THR A 450 17.38 5.44 11.65
N ASP A 451 18.20 5.11 12.64
CA ASP A 451 19.58 4.64 12.47
C ASP A 451 19.68 3.39 11.56
N TYR A 452 18.69 2.49 11.65
CA TYR A 452 18.68 1.26 10.86
C TYR A 452 18.40 1.53 9.37
N ALA A 453 17.59 2.53 9.06
CA ALA A 453 17.35 2.96 7.69
C ALA A 453 18.49 3.84 7.16
N ASP A 454 19.09 4.66 8.02
CA ASP A 454 20.28 5.46 7.70
C ASP A 454 21.50 4.57 7.38
N ALA A 455 21.57 3.37 7.94
CA ALA A 455 22.52 2.33 7.55
C ALA A 455 22.14 1.55 6.26
N ILE A 456 21.10 1.95 5.52
CA ILE A 456 20.65 1.26 4.28
C ILE A 456 20.71 2.17 3.06
N PHE A 457 19.97 3.29 3.08
CA PHE A 457 19.77 4.07 1.87
C PHE A 457 21.06 4.68 1.26
N PRO A 458 22.16 4.96 2.00
CA PRO A 458 23.38 5.45 1.38
C PRO A 458 23.92 4.49 0.32
N HIS A 459 23.74 3.18 0.51
CA HIS A 459 24.18 2.18 -0.47
C HIS A 459 23.29 2.12 -1.73
N LEU A 460 22.05 2.57 -1.63
CA LEU A 460 21.07 2.47 -2.72
C LEU A 460 21.18 3.62 -3.71
N VAL A 461 21.79 4.75 -3.31
CA VAL A 461 22.16 5.81 -4.24
C VAL A 461 23.44 5.45 -5.00
N ARG A 462 23.47 5.73 -6.31
CA ARG A 462 24.65 5.49 -7.15
C ARG A 462 25.76 6.48 -6.83
N MET A 463 26.57 6.17 -5.82
CA MET A 463 27.78 6.89 -5.49
C MET A 463 28.75 6.92 -6.69
N LYS A 464 29.54 7.99 -6.82
CA LYS A 464 30.65 8.02 -7.77
C LYS A 464 31.70 7.00 -7.27
N SER A 465 32.20 6.16 -8.16
CA SER A 465 33.35 5.29 -7.88
C SER A 465 34.63 6.13 -7.90
N GLY A 466 35.43 6.07 -6.82
CA GLY A 466 36.84 6.45 -6.81
C GLY A 466 37.18 7.94 -6.82
N ILE A 467 37.87 8.35 -5.74
CA ILE A 467 38.81 9.47 -5.58
C ILE A 467 38.25 10.87 -5.88
N ILE A 468 37.96 11.57 -4.79
CA ILE A 468 37.89 13.04 -4.77
C ILE A 468 39.32 13.52 -4.96
N GLU A 469 39.63 14.13 -6.11
CA GLU A 469 40.59 15.23 -6.15
C GLU A 469 39.97 16.45 -5.46
#